data_AF-A0A6G4WP24-F1
#
_entry.id   AF-A0A6G4WP24-F1
#
_cell.length_a   1.000
_cell.length_b   1.000
_cell.length_c   1.000
_cell.angle_alpha   90.00
_cell.angle_beta   90.00
_cell.angle_gamma   90.00
#
_symmetry.space_group_name_H-M   'P 1'
#
loop_
_entity.id
_entity.type
_entity.pdbx_description
1 polymer ?
#
loop_
_entity_poly.entity_id
_entity_poly.type
_entity_poly.pdbx_seq_one_letter_code
_entity_poly.pdbx_strand_id
1 'polypeptide(L)'
;MPTPHHDLEIPDHKRIREAAKREVKDQIGAIARPNERFVRACEVVQQADLEIAAHVDERNSAALSLWFYDGVRGLNRVLGVTPNAYVEMRRRALHGDAKAAFPSSEDGSHRMSPEQRRSAAEAAGVPQVPDAAAQLPTLAATVSAATARRDAALPFLQDTALVLTEEPYGWSTERLAEEGGVTAKYARDAKNRAKKRRGH
;
A
#
# COMPACT_ATOMS: atom_id res chain seq x y z
N MET A 1 32.63 -12.63 7.14
CA MET A 1 32.15 -11.45 7.89
C MET A 1 30.83 -11.80 8.56
N PRO A 2 30.69 -11.70 9.89
CA PRO A 2 29.41 -11.94 10.56
C PRO A 2 28.37 -10.92 10.08
N THR A 3 27.20 -11.42 9.67
CA THR A 3 26.06 -10.59 9.26
C THR A 3 25.61 -9.73 10.45
N PRO A 4 25.51 -8.40 10.34
CA PRO A 4 24.94 -7.59 11.40
C PRO A 4 23.49 -8.03 11.61
N HIS A 5 23.19 -8.54 12.81
CA HIS A 5 21.81 -8.73 13.24
C HIS A 5 21.23 -7.34 13.50
N HIS A 6 20.54 -6.79 12.50
CA HIS A 6 19.73 -5.61 12.72
C HIS A 6 18.51 -6.02 13.57
N ASP A 7 18.50 -5.63 14.84
CA ASP A 7 17.31 -5.67 15.68
C ASP A 7 16.36 -4.58 15.20
N LEU A 8 15.61 -4.89 14.14
CA LEU A 8 14.59 -4.00 13.61
C LEU A 8 13.33 -4.07 14.48
N GLU A 9 12.84 -2.91 14.88
CA GLU A 9 11.51 -2.80 15.46
C GLU A 9 10.47 -3.27 14.44
N ILE A 10 9.59 -4.18 14.86
CA ILE A 10 8.44 -4.61 14.05
C ILE A 10 7.25 -3.76 14.50
N PRO A 11 6.72 -2.86 13.66
CA PRO A 11 5.54 -2.10 14.01
C PRO A 11 4.36 -3.02 14.31
N ASP A 12 3.52 -2.66 15.28
CA ASP A 12 2.23 -3.33 15.50
C ASP A 12 1.24 -2.94 14.39
N HIS A 13 1.45 -3.50 13.20
CA HIS A 13 0.63 -3.23 12.02
C HIS A 13 -0.84 -3.54 12.25
N LYS A 14 -1.17 -4.51 13.11
CA LYS A 14 -2.56 -4.84 13.42
C LYS A 14 -3.20 -3.65 14.14
N ARG A 15 -2.60 -3.20 15.24
CA ARG A 15 -3.11 -2.05 16.02
C ARG A 15 -3.14 -0.76 15.18
N ILE A 16 -2.09 -0.50 14.39
CA ILE A 16 -2.02 0.67 13.50
C ILE A 16 -3.19 0.67 12.51
N ARG A 17 -3.43 -0.46 11.83
CA ARG A 17 -4.53 -0.58 10.86
C ARG A 17 -5.89 -0.47 11.52
N GLU A 18 -6.08 -1.09 12.69
CA GLU A 18 -7.35 -1.04 13.43
C GLU A 18 -7.66 0.39 13.89
N ALA A 19 -6.67 1.10 14.44
CA ALA A 19 -6.81 2.49 14.84
C ALA A 19 -7.17 3.40 13.65
N ALA A 20 -6.43 3.29 12.55
CA ALA A 20 -6.67 4.07 11.33
C ALA A 20 -8.05 3.78 10.70
N LYS A 21 -8.48 2.52 10.68
CA LYS A 21 -9.81 2.14 10.19
C LYS A 21 -10.92 2.70 11.07
N ARG A 22 -10.75 2.62 12.39
CA ARG A 22 -11.73 3.16 13.34
C ARG A 22 -11.89 4.66 13.17
N GLU A 23 -10.78 5.40 13.12
CA GLU A 23 -10.80 6.85 12.90
C GLU A 23 -11.59 7.23 11.64
N VAL A 24 -11.32 6.59 10.50
CA VAL A 24 -12.05 6.88 9.25
C VAL A 24 -13.53 6.53 9.35
N LYS A 25 -13.87 5.40 9.97
CA LYS A 25 -15.27 4.99 10.18
C LYS A 25 -16.02 5.97 11.08
N ASP A 26 -15.39 6.44 12.15
CA ASP A 26 -15.99 7.39 13.08
C ASP A 26 -16.19 8.75 12.40
N GLN A 27 -15.17 9.24 11.67
CA GLN A 27 -15.25 10.50 10.92
C GLN A 27 -16.30 10.49 9.82
N ILE A 28 -16.28 9.49 8.93
CA ILE A 28 -17.18 9.45 7.76
C ILE A 28 -18.58 8.97 8.17
N GLY A 29 -18.66 8.03 9.11
CA GLY A 29 -19.92 7.45 9.58
C GLY A 29 -20.80 8.45 10.33
N ALA A 30 -20.21 9.46 10.99
CA ALA A 30 -20.94 10.53 11.66
C ALA A 30 -21.62 11.52 10.69
N ILE A 31 -21.21 11.55 9.41
CA ILE A 31 -21.77 12.50 8.43
C ILE A 31 -23.12 11.98 7.94
N ALA A 32 -24.20 12.70 8.25
CA ALA A 32 -25.56 12.28 7.90
C ALA A 32 -25.88 12.42 6.40
N ARG A 33 -25.45 13.52 5.78
CA ARG A 33 -25.80 13.86 4.40
C ARG A 33 -24.98 13.03 3.40
N PRO A 34 -25.61 12.35 2.42
CA PRO A 34 -24.90 11.48 1.49
C PRO A 34 -23.85 12.20 0.62
N ASN A 35 -24.12 13.44 0.19
CA ASN A 35 -23.18 14.22 -0.61
C ASN A 35 -21.94 14.61 0.19
N GLU A 36 -22.11 15.16 1.40
CA GLU A 36 -20.99 15.50 2.29
C GLU A 36 -20.17 14.26 2.64
N ARG A 37 -20.84 13.12 2.86
CA ARG A 37 -20.18 11.83 3.12
C ARG A 37 -19.36 11.36 1.92
N PHE A 38 -19.88 11.52 0.70
CA PHE A 38 -19.16 11.20 -0.54
C PHE A 38 -17.92 12.07 -0.70
N VAL A 39 -18.05 13.40 -0.55
CA VAL A 39 -16.91 14.34 -0.62
C VAL A 39 -15.83 13.95 0.38
N ARG A 40 -16.21 13.75 1.65
CA ARG A 40 -15.26 13.38 2.70
C ARG A 40 -14.55 12.06 2.42
N ALA A 41 -15.27 11.07 1.88
CA ALA A 41 -14.66 9.79 1.52
C ALA A 41 -13.67 9.93 0.35
N CYS A 42 -13.97 10.78 -0.65
CA CYS A 42 -13.03 11.12 -1.72
C CYS A 42 -11.76 11.76 -1.17
N GLU A 43 -11.89 12.77 -0.30
CA GLU A 43 -10.74 13.43 0.34
C GLU A 43 -9.84 12.45 1.09
N VAL A 44 -10.43 11.57 1.91
CA VAL A 44 -9.65 10.59 2.69
C VAL A 44 -8.92 9.62 1.77
N VAL A 45 -9.55 9.16 0.69
CA VAL A 45 -8.90 8.28 -0.30
C VAL A 45 -7.75 9.00 -1.00
N GLN A 46 -7.96 10.24 -1.47
CA GLN A 46 -6.94 11.03 -2.15
C GLN A 46 -5.74 11.34 -1.24
N GLN A 47 -5.99 11.76 0.01
CA GLN A 47 -4.94 12.00 1.00
C GLN A 47 -4.14 10.74 1.29
N ALA A 48 -4.83 9.60 1.45
CA ALA A 48 -4.16 8.32 1.67
C ALA A 48 -3.35 7.87 0.44
N ASP A 49 -3.86 8.06 -0.78
CA ASP A 49 -3.13 7.75 -2.01
C ASP A 49 -1.87 8.61 -2.16
N LEU A 50 -1.95 9.92 -1.84
CA LEU A 50 -0.78 10.81 -1.82
C LEU A 50 0.27 10.38 -0.80
N GLU A 51 -0.14 10.01 0.41
CA GLU A 51 0.78 9.57 1.46
C GLU A 51 1.42 8.22 1.14
N ILE A 52 0.67 7.29 0.53
CA ILE A 52 1.23 6.05 -0.01
C ILE A 52 2.25 6.37 -1.09
N ALA A 53 1.91 7.21 -2.07
CA ALA A 53 2.81 7.58 -3.16
C ALA A 53 4.10 8.26 -2.65
N ALA A 54 3.99 9.08 -1.60
CA ALA A 54 5.13 9.78 -1.01
C ALA A 54 6.14 8.84 -0.34
N HIS A 55 5.69 7.69 0.20
CA HIS A 55 6.55 6.86 1.07
C HIS A 55 6.74 5.41 0.63
N VAL A 56 5.93 4.90 -0.30
CA VAL A 56 5.97 3.47 -0.67
C VAL A 56 7.29 3.07 -1.31
N ASP A 57 7.85 3.94 -2.16
CA ASP A 57 9.09 3.66 -2.88
C ASP A 57 10.30 3.75 -1.95
N GLU A 58 10.34 4.76 -1.08
CA GLU A 58 11.36 4.88 -0.02
C GLU A 58 11.33 3.66 0.91
N ARG A 59 10.14 3.26 1.37
CA ARG A 59 9.95 2.06 2.21
C ARG A 59 10.47 0.80 1.52
N ASN A 60 10.11 0.62 0.25
CA ASN A 60 10.53 -0.54 -0.52
C ASN A 60 12.05 -0.52 -0.76
N SER A 61 12.61 0.64 -1.10
CA SER A 61 14.05 0.84 -1.31
C SER A 61 14.84 0.52 -0.05
N ALA A 62 14.43 1.02 1.12
CA ALA A 62 15.05 0.70 2.40
C ALA A 62 15.03 -0.81 2.70
N ALA A 63 13.89 -1.48 2.51
CA ALA A 63 13.79 -2.93 2.72
C ALA A 63 14.62 -3.75 1.72
N LEU A 64 14.71 -3.31 0.46
CA LEU A 64 15.54 -3.98 -0.54
C LEU A 64 17.02 -3.78 -0.22
N SER A 65 17.43 -2.57 0.16
CA SER A 65 18.80 -2.27 0.58
C SER A 65 19.25 -3.19 1.71
N LEU A 66 18.47 -3.28 2.79
CA LEU A 66 18.76 -4.17 3.93
C LEU A 66 18.85 -5.64 3.54
N TRP A 67 18.06 -6.09 2.56
CA TRP A 67 18.10 -7.48 2.12
C TRP A 67 19.32 -7.80 1.24
N PHE A 68 19.63 -6.90 0.31
CA PHE A 68 20.70 -7.09 -0.68
C PHE A 68 22.09 -6.84 -0.11
N TYR A 69 22.27 -5.76 0.66
CA TYR A 69 23.58 -5.30 1.11
C TYR A 69 23.93 -5.79 2.52
N ASP A 70 22.97 -5.78 3.43
CA ASP A 70 23.20 -6.05 4.86
C ASP A 70 22.74 -7.45 5.27
N GLY A 71 21.97 -8.10 4.42
CA GLY A 71 21.57 -9.48 4.55
C GLY A 71 20.43 -9.76 5.53
N VAL A 72 19.67 -8.73 5.91
CA VAL A 72 18.59 -8.80 6.90
C VAL A 72 17.47 -9.73 6.46
N ARG A 73 16.93 -10.49 7.42
CA ARG A 73 15.84 -11.46 7.22
C ARG A 73 14.57 -11.00 7.91
N GLY A 74 13.42 -11.59 7.55
CA GLY A 74 12.14 -11.31 8.21
C GLY A 74 11.54 -9.94 7.90
N LEU A 75 12.08 -9.21 6.91
CA LEU A 75 11.66 -7.85 6.55
C LEU A 75 10.19 -7.74 6.13
N ASN A 76 9.55 -8.83 5.69
CA ASN A 76 8.12 -8.86 5.41
C ASN A 76 7.27 -8.54 6.66
N ARG A 77 7.74 -8.91 7.86
CA ARG A 77 7.07 -8.59 9.14
C ARG A 77 7.19 -7.10 9.45
N VAL A 78 8.38 -6.53 9.29
CA VAL A 78 8.64 -5.09 9.47
C VAL A 78 7.84 -4.24 8.49
N LEU A 79 7.65 -4.72 7.26
CA LEU A 79 6.84 -4.07 6.23
C LEU A 79 5.32 -4.25 6.45
N GLY A 80 4.91 -5.19 7.30
CA GLY A 80 3.51 -5.57 7.46
C GLY A 80 2.90 -6.25 6.23
N VAL A 81 3.71 -6.83 5.34
CA VAL A 81 3.22 -7.48 4.10
C VAL A 81 3.32 -9.00 4.18
N THR A 82 2.59 -9.68 3.29
CA THR A 82 2.68 -11.14 3.18
C THR A 82 4.07 -11.55 2.66
N PRO A 83 4.54 -12.77 2.99
CA PRO A 83 5.79 -13.29 2.43
C PRO A 83 5.82 -13.26 0.89
N ASN A 84 4.68 -13.55 0.25
CA ASN A 84 4.55 -13.53 -1.21
C ASN A 84 4.69 -12.12 -1.78
N ALA A 85 4.03 -11.12 -1.20
CA ALA A 85 4.19 -9.73 -1.63
C ALA A 85 5.65 -9.25 -1.50
N TYR A 86 6.34 -9.69 -0.44
CA TYR A 86 7.77 -9.40 -0.26
C TYR A 86 8.67 -10.11 -1.29
N VAL A 87 8.32 -11.34 -1.71
CA VAL A 87 9.00 -12.03 -2.82
C VAL A 87 8.78 -11.27 -4.14
N GLU A 88 7.54 -10.89 -4.44
CA GLU A 88 7.20 -10.13 -5.65
C GLU A 88 7.93 -8.79 -5.71
N MET A 89 8.04 -8.08 -4.59
CA MET A 89 8.81 -6.84 -4.48
C MET A 89 10.28 -7.03 -4.87
N ARG A 90 10.92 -8.10 -4.38
CA ARG A 90 12.31 -8.41 -4.74
C ARG A 90 12.46 -8.81 -6.21
N ARG A 91 11.51 -9.56 -6.77
CA ARG A 91 11.52 -9.94 -8.20
C ARG A 91 11.38 -8.74 -9.11
N ARG A 92 10.44 -7.83 -8.79
CA ARG A 92 10.30 -6.56 -9.51
C ARG A 92 11.57 -5.74 -9.47
N ALA A 93 12.23 -5.66 -8.32
CA ALA A 93 13.48 -4.93 -8.18
C ALA A 93 14.61 -5.50 -9.07
N LEU A 94 14.69 -6.83 -9.20
CA LEU A 94 15.74 -7.49 -9.98
C LEU A 94 15.46 -7.57 -11.49
N HIS A 95 14.20 -7.72 -11.87
CA HIS A 95 13.82 -8.12 -13.23
C HIS A 95 12.76 -7.22 -13.88
N GLY A 96 12.22 -6.24 -13.15
CA GLY A 96 11.05 -5.47 -13.59
C GLY A 96 9.74 -6.26 -13.61
N ASP A 97 9.75 -7.55 -13.24
CA ASP A 97 8.58 -8.45 -13.26
C ASP A 97 8.40 -9.20 -11.93
N ALA A 98 7.18 -9.16 -11.37
CA ALA A 98 6.80 -9.89 -10.16
C ALA A 98 6.75 -11.41 -10.34
N LYS A 99 6.59 -11.88 -11.57
CA LYS A 99 6.46 -13.30 -11.91
C LYS A 99 7.79 -13.94 -12.32
N ALA A 100 8.85 -13.16 -12.47
CA ALA A 100 10.17 -13.67 -12.81
C ALA A 100 10.63 -14.75 -11.83
N ALA A 101 11.36 -15.75 -12.34
CA ALA A 101 12.01 -16.73 -11.50
C ALA A 101 13.03 -16.02 -10.59
N PHE A 102 13.08 -16.40 -9.32
CA PHE A 102 14.10 -15.85 -8.43
C PHE A 102 15.44 -16.54 -8.74
N PRO A 103 16.55 -15.81 -8.81
CA PRO A 103 17.84 -16.43 -9.10
C PRO A 103 18.16 -17.52 -8.06
N SER A 104 18.34 -18.75 -8.55
CA SER A 104 18.91 -19.88 -7.82
C SER A 104 20.43 -19.75 -7.83
N SER A 105 21.08 -20.10 -6.72
CA SER A 105 22.54 -20.17 -6.68
C SER A 105 23.05 -21.37 -7.48
N GLU A 106 24.33 -21.32 -7.87
CA GLU A 106 25.00 -22.33 -8.69
C GLU A 106 24.98 -23.74 -8.08
N ASP A 107 24.84 -23.84 -6.75
CA ASP A 107 24.71 -25.09 -6.00
C ASP A 107 23.27 -25.67 -6.01
N GLY A 108 22.35 -25.08 -6.77
CA GLY A 108 20.94 -25.46 -6.82
C GLY A 108 20.15 -25.05 -5.58
N SER A 109 20.79 -24.41 -4.59
CA SER A 109 20.07 -23.82 -3.47
C SER A 109 19.31 -22.58 -3.96
N HIS A 110 18.11 -22.34 -3.44
CA HIS A 110 17.40 -21.09 -3.74
C HIS A 110 17.95 -19.90 -2.90
N ARG A 111 19.22 -19.94 -2.50
CA ARG A 111 19.83 -18.98 -1.57
C ARG A 111 21.10 -18.38 -2.18
N MET A 112 20.95 -17.17 -2.71
CA MET A 112 22.08 -16.35 -3.12
C MET A 112 23.06 -16.08 -1.96
N SER A 113 24.36 -16.15 -2.24
CA SER A 113 25.42 -15.71 -1.33
C SER A 113 25.31 -14.19 -1.07
N PRO A 114 25.96 -13.66 -0.01
CA PRO A 114 26.07 -12.22 0.18
C PRO A 114 26.64 -11.48 -1.03
N GLU A 115 27.71 -11.99 -1.67
CA GLU A 115 28.27 -11.35 -2.87
C GLU A 115 27.32 -11.41 -4.06
N GLN A 116 26.66 -12.55 -4.27
CA GLN A 116 25.68 -12.71 -5.36
C GLN A 116 24.52 -11.73 -5.22
N ARG A 117 24.02 -11.51 -3.99
CA ARG A 117 22.95 -10.53 -3.73
C ARG A 117 23.40 -9.11 -4.06
N ARG A 118 24.58 -8.71 -3.59
CA ARG A 118 25.13 -7.38 -3.84
C ARG A 118 25.33 -7.14 -5.35
N SER A 119 25.96 -8.09 -6.04
CA SER A 119 26.19 -7.99 -7.48
C SER A 119 24.88 -7.93 -8.28
N ALA A 120 23.88 -8.74 -7.91
CA ALA A 120 22.57 -8.68 -8.55
C ALA A 120 21.84 -7.35 -8.30
N ALA A 121 21.97 -6.77 -7.10
CA ALA A 121 21.41 -5.47 -6.76
C ALA A 121 22.05 -4.34 -7.58
N GLU A 122 23.39 -4.34 -7.67
CA GLU A 122 24.15 -3.38 -8.48
C GLU A 122 23.79 -3.49 -9.96
N ALA A 123 23.72 -4.72 -10.49
CA ALA A 123 23.33 -4.96 -11.89
C ALA A 123 21.89 -4.52 -12.19
N ALA A 124 20.99 -4.61 -11.21
CA ALA A 124 19.61 -4.16 -11.33
C ALA A 124 19.40 -2.68 -10.97
N GLY A 125 20.45 -1.96 -10.59
CA GLY A 125 20.37 -0.55 -10.19
C GLY A 125 19.61 -0.30 -8.88
N VAL A 126 19.51 -1.31 -8.00
CA VAL A 126 18.91 -1.14 -6.67
C VAL A 126 19.88 -0.32 -5.82
N PRO A 127 19.49 0.85 -5.29
CA PRO A 127 20.39 1.69 -4.51
C PRO A 127 20.65 1.09 -3.12
N GLN A 128 21.87 1.29 -2.61
CA GLN A 128 22.14 1.13 -1.19
C GLN A 128 21.65 2.39 -0.45
N VAL A 129 20.75 2.20 0.50
CA VAL A 129 20.11 3.29 1.26
C VAL A 129 20.81 3.42 2.61
N PRO A 130 21.46 4.56 2.90
CA PRO A 130 21.99 4.86 4.23
C PRO A 130 20.87 4.87 5.28
N ASP A 131 21.16 4.41 6.49
CA ASP A 131 20.22 4.40 7.62
C ASP A 131 18.89 3.65 7.37
N ALA A 132 18.84 2.76 6.37
CA ALA A 132 17.64 2.02 6.01
C ALA A 132 17.03 1.27 7.21
N ALA A 133 17.86 0.75 8.12
CA ALA A 133 17.42 0.06 9.32
C ALA A 133 16.64 0.97 10.28
N ALA A 134 17.06 2.23 10.41
CA ALA A 134 16.42 3.21 11.29
C ALA A 134 15.12 3.76 10.68
N GLN A 135 15.07 3.93 9.36
CA GLN A 135 13.93 4.54 8.67
C GLN A 135 12.79 3.55 8.40
N LEU A 136 13.12 2.28 8.15
CA LEU A 136 12.17 1.29 7.65
C LEU A 136 10.92 1.10 8.56
N PRO A 137 11.04 0.95 9.90
CA PRO A 137 9.87 0.75 10.75
C PRO A 137 8.86 1.90 10.65
N THR A 138 9.34 3.15 10.65
CA THR A 138 8.50 4.36 10.52
C THR A 138 7.82 4.42 9.16
N LEU A 139 8.58 4.24 8.08
CA LEU A 139 8.02 4.22 6.71
C LEU A 139 6.96 3.12 6.55
N ALA A 140 7.21 1.94 7.12
CA ALA A 140 6.27 0.83 7.07
C ALA A 140 4.99 1.11 7.88
N ALA A 141 5.10 1.73 9.06
CA ALA A 141 3.97 2.15 9.87
C ALA A 141 3.10 3.18 9.12
N THR A 142 3.71 4.21 8.53
CA THR A 142 3.03 5.26 7.75
C THR A 142 2.25 4.66 6.58
N VAL A 143 2.90 3.87 5.70
CA VAL A 143 2.21 3.27 4.55
C VAL A 143 1.11 2.29 5.00
N SER A 144 1.31 1.57 6.10
CA SER A 144 0.29 0.67 6.66
C SER A 144 -0.93 1.44 7.17
N ALA A 145 -0.75 2.59 7.83
CA ALA A 145 -1.83 3.44 8.28
C ALA A 145 -2.58 4.09 7.10
N ALA A 146 -1.87 4.64 6.13
CA ALA A 146 -2.45 5.24 4.93
C ALA A 146 -3.28 4.21 4.12
N THR A 147 -2.72 3.03 3.87
CA THR A 147 -3.44 1.93 3.19
C THR A 147 -4.72 1.54 3.95
N ALA A 148 -4.66 1.48 5.28
CA ALA A 148 -5.83 1.16 6.10
C ALA A 148 -6.92 2.23 6.04
N ARG A 149 -6.56 3.52 6.01
CA ARG A 149 -7.51 4.63 5.84
C ARG A 149 -8.18 4.58 4.48
N ARG A 150 -7.40 4.40 3.42
CA ARG A 150 -7.90 4.23 2.06
C ARG A 150 -8.92 3.10 1.97
N ASP A 151 -8.55 1.91 2.47
CA ASP A 151 -9.42 0.73 2.43
C ASP A 151 -10.70 0.91 3.26
N ALA A 152 -10.64 1.66 4.36
CA ALA A 152 -11.81 1.99 5.17
C ALA A 152 -12.75 3.00 4.50
N ALA A 153 -12.21 3.99 3.79
CA ALA A 153 -12.99 5.03 3.11
C ALA A 153 -13.66 4.54 1.83
N LEU A 154 -13.03 3.60 1.10
CA LEU A 154 -13.53 3.11 -0.18
C LEU A 154 -14.98 2.57 -0.14
N PRO A 155 -15.40 1.75 0.84
CA PRO A 155 -16.81 1.32 0.94
C PRO A 155 -17.79 2.47 1.08
N PHE A 156 -17.48 3.47 1.93
CA PHE A 156 -18.31 4.66 2.08
C PHE A 156 -18.45 5.41 0.77
N LEU A 157 -17.33 5.69 0.09
CA LEU A 157 -17.30 6.35 -1.22
C LEU A 157 -18.19 5.62 -2.23
N GLN A 158 -18.02 4.30 -2.33
CA GLN A 158 -18.76 3.45 -3.26
C GLN A 158 -20.26 3.47 -2.96
N ASP A 159 -20.64 3.26 -1.69
CA ASP A 159 -22.04 3.19 -1.28
C ASP A 159 -22.74 4.54 -1.40
N THR A 160 -22.08 5.66 -1.06
CA THR A 160 -22.65 7.00 -1.21
C THR A 160 -22.75 7.41 -2.67
N ALA A 161 -21.77 7.05 -3.51
CA ALA A 161 -21.87 7.28 -4.96
C ALA A 161 -23.10 6.59 -5.54
N LEU A 162 -23.37 5.34 -5.13
CA LEU A 162 -24.55 4.62 -5.57
C LEU A 162 -25.84 5.29 -5.09
N VAL A 163 -25.93 5.61 -3.79
CA VAL A 163 -27.10 6.31 -3.21
C VAL A 163 -27.40 7.62 -3.92
N LEU A 164 -26.37 8.42 -4.24
CA LEU A 164 -26.53 9.69 -4.94
C LEU A 164 -26.98 9.52 -6.40
N THR A 165 -26.68 8.39 -7.04
CA THR A 165 -27.19 8.09 -8.39
C THR A 165 -28.60 7.50 -8.41
N GLU A 166 -29.09 7.01 -7.28
CA GLU A 166 -30.43 6.46 -7.13
C GLU A 166 -31.44 7.57 -6.74
N GLU A 167 -32.74 7.26 -6.84
CA GLU A 167 -33.79 8.13 -6.29
C GLU A 167 -33.60 8.32 -4.77
N PRO A 168 -33.86 9.53 -4.22
CA PRO A 168 -34.45 10.70 -4.85
C PRO A 168 -33.44 11.67 -5.50
N TYR A 169 -32.15 11.33 -5.51
CA TYR A 169 -31.10 12.25 -5.91
C TYR A 169 -30.89 12.27 -7.42
N GLY A 170 -30.80 11.09 -8.05
CA GLY A 170 -30.66 10.95 -9.50
C GLY A 170 -29.42 11.62 -10.09
N TRP A 171 -28.32 11.71 -9.35
CA TRP A 171 -27.11 12.40 -9.82
C TRP A 171 -26.46 11.65 -10.97
N SER A 172 -25.97 12.42 -11.96
CA SER A 172 -25.13 11.90 -13.02
C SER A 172 -23.72 11.58 -12.51
N THR A 173 -22.97 10.79 -13.29
CA THR A 173 -21.55 10.51 -12.96
C THR A 173 -20.67 11.75 -13.06
N GLU A 174 -21.04 12.68 -13.93
CA GLU A 174 -20.37 13.96 -14.15
C GLU A 174 -20.53 14.85 -12.93
N ARG A 175 -21.74 14.92 -12.37
CA ARG A 175 -22.00 15.66 -11.12
C ARG A 175 -21.23 15.08 -9.94
N LEU A 176 -21.19 13.74 -9.81
CA LEU A 176 -20.37 13.09 -8.77
C LEU A 176 -18.89 13.39 -8.94
N ALA A 177 -18.41 13.43 -10.18
CA ALA A 177 -17.01 13.74 -10.48
C ALA A 177 -16.63 15.15 -10.04
N GLU A 178 -17.48 16.12 -10.38
CA GLU A 178 -17.32 17.52 -9.96
C GLU A 178 -17.35 17.65 -8.43
N GLU A 179 -18.38 17.11 -7.78
CA GLU A 179 -18.55 17.20 -6.32
C GLU A 179 -17.37 16.57 -5.57
N GLY A 180 -16.89 15.41 -6.03
CA GLY A 180 -15.81 14.67 -5.38
C GLY A 180 -14.41 15.10 -5.79
N GLY A 181 -14.25 16.03 -6.74
CA GLY A 181 -12.95 16.38 -7.30
C GLY A 181 -12.24 15.18 -7.95
N VAL A 182 -12.97 14.30 -8.62
CA VAL A 182 -12.47 13.06 -9.25
C VAL A 182 -12.88 12.99 -10.72
N THR A 183 -12.38 12.01 -11.46
CA THR A 183 -12.82 11.79 -12.85
C THR A 183 -14.19 11.12 -12.92
N ALA A 184 -14.97 11.38 -13.97
CA ALA A 184 -16.25 10.71 -14.21
C ALA A 184 -16.11 9.18 -14.33
N LYS A 185 -14.98 8.70 -14.86
CA LYS A 185 -14.66 7.27 -14.86
C LYS A 185 -14.53 6.73 -13.45
N TYR A 186 -13.80 7.42 -12.57
CA TYR A 186 -13.62 7.00 -11.19
C TYR A 186 -14.95 6.94 -10.42
N ALA A 187 -15.79 7.99 -10.55
CA ALA A 187 -17.12 8.01 -9.94
C ALA A 187 -18.02 6.86 -10.45
N ARG A 188 -17.97 6.57 -11.76
CA ARG A 188 -18.67 5.45 -12.37
C ARG A 188 -18.19 4.10 -11.84
N ASP A 189 -16.88 3.90 -11.74
CA ASP A 189 -16.29 2.65 -11.24
C ASP A 189 -16.64 2.44 -9.76
N ALA A 190 -16.67 3.51 -8.96
CA ALA A 190 -17.08 3.46 -7.57
C ALA A 190 -18.53 2.97 -7.41
N LYS A 191 -19.50 3.58 -8.11
CA LYS A 191 -20.90 3.14 -8.01
C LYS A 191 -21.09 1.72 -8.55
N ASN A 192 -20.41 1.35 -9.64
CA ASN A 192 -20.51 0.00 -10.21
C ASN A 192 -19.99 -1.07 -9.26
N ARG A 193 -18.93 -0.78 -8.50
CA ARG A 193 -18.43 -1.67 -7.45
C ARG A 193 -19.44 -1.85 -6.31
N ALA A 194 -20.10 -0.77 -5.88
CA ALA A 194 -21.17 -0.86 -4.89
C ALA A 194 -22.35 -1.70 -5.40
N LYS A 195 -22.78 -1.45 -6.64
CA LYS A 195 -23.88 -2.18 -7.28
C LYS A 195 -23.60 -3.69 -7.34
N LYS A 196 -22.39 -4.06 -7.81
CA LYS A 196 -21.93 -5.46 -7.85
C LYS A 196 -21.92 -6.11 -6.45
N ARG A 197 -21.49 -5.37 -5.42
CA ARG A 197 -21.50 -5.86 -4.03
C ARG A 197 -22.91 -6.11 -3.50
N ARG A 198 -23.91 -5.38 -3.99
CA ARG A 198 -25.34 -5.58 -3.66
C ARG A 198 -26.04 -6.67 -4.48
N GLY A 199 -25.35 -7.29 -5.45
CA GLY A 199 -25.92 -8.36 -6.27
C GLY A 199 -26.78 -7.90 -7.46
N HIS A 200 -26.61 -6.64 -7.88
CA HIS A 200 -27.23 -6.07 -9.09
C HIS A 200 -26.20 -5.79 -10.18
#